data_AF-A0A946SG59-F1
#
_entry.id   AF-A0A946SG59-F1
#
_cell.length_a   1.000
_cell.length_b   1.000
_cell.length_c   1.000
_cell.angle_alpha   90.00
_cell.angle_beta   90.00
_cell.angle_gamma   90.00
#
_symmetry.space_group_name_H-M   'P 1'
#
loop_
_entity.id
_entity.type
_entity.pdbx_description
1 polymer ?
#
loop_
_entity_poly.entity_id
_entity_poly.type
_entity_poly.pdbx_seq_one_letter_code
_entity_poly.pdbx_strand_id
1 'polypeptide(L)'
;MNNKVPTFFYSSLKILIDNEKIEPKEIYFLYREFEKNEKIWWDNFKEIKKFNLVLIGESPLRTDDYIYYLGNKKLYSPFLNYNHIKEFLSKKKNPTSIRNRMEFINVLNSLGILIAEMFPFNFNKKQTKFNYRRAEDEILINLFRSSRKWNFDKKLKAIQELNKDEKITYAFRYRSQKKLVTQLLPELNAECLGTKNHPMDKHKFLRILDEISSNH
;
A
#
# COMPACT_ATOMS: atom_id res chain seq x y z
N MET A 1 -23.23 -16.25 9.95
CA MET A 1 -23.63 -15.08 9.12
C MET A 1 -23.23 -15.36 7.69
N ASN A 2 -24.20 -15.49 6.78
CA ASN A 2 -23.94 -15.49 5.33
C ASN A 2 -23.48 -14.09 4.94
N ASN A 3 -22.18 -13.79 5.05
CA ASN A 3 -21.65 -12.52 4.59
C ASN A 3 -21.68 -12.53 3.06
N LYS A 4 -22.79 -12.04 2.50
CA LYS A 4 -22.91 -11.78 1.07
C LYS A 4 -21.86 -10.74 0.70
N VAL A 5 -21.04 -11.04 -0.30
CA VAL A 5 -20.07 -10.09 -0.84
C VAL A 5 -20.83 -8.86 -1.35
N PRO A 6 -20.47 -7.63 -0.92
CA PRO A 6 -21.15 -6.42 -1.36
C PRO A 6 -21.08 -6.22 -2.87
N THR A 7 -22.13 -5.64 -3.44
CA THR A 7 -22.21 -5.38 -4.89
C THR A 7 -21.05 -4.55 -5.41
N PHE A 8 -20.61 -3.50 -4.67
CA PHE A 8 -19.48 -2.68 -5.11
C PHE A 8 -18.19 -3.50 -5.26
N PHE A 9 -17.95 -4.45 -4.36
CA PHE A 9 -16.75 -5.28 -4.36
C PHE A 9 -16.82 -6.28 -5.51
N TYR A 10 -17.97 -6.94 -5.67
CA TYR A 10 -18.21 -7.88 -6.76
C TYR A 10 -18.07 -7.20 -8.13
N SER A 11 -18.73 -6.05 -8.34
CA SER A 11 -18.65 -5.29 -9.59
C SER A 11 -17.23 -4.84 -9.93
N SER A 12 -16.38 -4.64 -8.92
CA SER A 12 -14.98 -4.27 -9.14
C SER A 12 -14.12 -5.41 -9.69
N LEU A 13 -14.61 -6.66 -9.59
CA LEU A 13 -13.94 -7.84 -10.13
C LEU A 13 -14.56 -8.29 -11.46
N LYS A 14 -15.53 -7.55 -12.01
CA LYS A 14 -16.28 -7.93 -13.21
C LYS A 14 -15.38 -8.26 -14.40
N ILE A 15 -14.32 -7.47 -14.64
CA ILE A 15 -13.37 -7.75 -15.73
C ILE A 15 -12.68 -9.11 -15.58
N LEU A 16 -12.40 -9.55 -14.35
CA LEU A 16 -11.79 -10.86 -14.11
C LEU A 16 -12.82 -11.99 -14.25
N ILE A 17 -14.06 -11.74 -13.83
CA ILE A 17 -15.17 -12.69 -13.94
C ILE A 17 -15.49 -12.94 -15.42
N ASP A 18 -15.68 -11.87 -16.19
CA ASP A 18 -16.04 -11.93 -17.61
C ASP A 18 -14.92 -12.58 -18.46
N ASN A 19 -13.68 -12.58 -17.98
CA ASN A 19 -12.52 -13.23 -18.62
C ASN A 19 -12.14 -14.58 -17.99
N GLU A 20 -12.96 -15.14 -17.12
CA GLU A 20 -12.71 -16.42 -16.43
C GLU A 20 -11.36 -16.48 -15.68
N LYS A 21 -10.87 -15.33 -15.20
CA LYS A 21 -9.62 -15.20 -14.45
C LYS A 21 -9.80 -15.36 -12.94
N ILE A 22 -11.03 -15.52 -12.46
CA ILE A 22 -11.38 -15.71 -11.05
C ILE A 22 -12.63 -16.59 -10.88
N GLU A 23 -12.64 -17.43 -9.85
CA GLU A 23 -13.79 -18.26 -9.46
C GLU A 23 -14.62 -17.63 -8.32
N PRO A 24 -15.92 -17.96 -8.18
CA PRO A 24 -16.77 -17.43 -7.11
C PRO A 24 -16.22 -17.61 -5.69
N LYS A 25 -15.57 -18.74 -5.39
CA LYS A 25 -14.96 -19.00 -4.08
C LYS A 25 -13.79 -18.05 -3.77
N GLU A 26 -13.05 -17.64 -4.80
CA GLU A 26 -11.94 -16.70 -4.67
C GLU A 26 -12.45 -15.31 -4.34
N ILE A 27 -13.61 -14.91 -4.88
CA ILE A 27 -14.24 -13.61 -4.58
C ILE A 27 -14.55 -13.50 -3.08
N TYR A 28 -15.10 -14.55 -2.48
CA TYR A 28 -15.36 -14.58 -1.03
C TYR A 28 -14.07 -14.49 -0.22
N PHE A 29 -13.04 -15.24 -0.61
CA PHE A 29 -11.71 -15.16 0.01
C PHE A 29 -11.14 -13.73 -0.06
N LEU A 30 -11.15 -13.11 -1.25
CA LEU A 30 -10.64 -11.77 -1.46
C LEU A 30 -11.40 -10.73 -0.63
N TYR A 31 -12.72 -10.85 -0.54
CA TYR A 31 -13.52 -9.94 0.28
C TYR A 31 -13.18 -10.05 1.77
N ARG A 32 -13.02 -11.28 2.28
CA ARG A 32 -12.61 -11.52 3.67
C ARG A 32 -11.22 -10.96 3.99
N GLU A 33 -10.27 -11.09 3.06
CA GLU A 33 -8.93 -10.52 3.21
C GLU A 33 -8.94 -8.99 3.11
N PHE A 34 -9.77 -8.43 2.22
CA PHE A 34 -10.00 -6.99 2.14
C PHE A 34 -10.54 -6.45 3.46
N GLU A 35 -11.60 -7.04 4.05
CA GLU A 35 -12.17 -6.56 5.32
C GLU A 35 -11.13 -6.51 6.44
N LYS A 36 -10.26 -7.52 6.53
CA LYS A 36 -9.17 -7.56 7.51
C LYS A 36 -8.15 -6.46 7.26
N ASN A 37 -7.65 -6.36 6.03
CA ASN A 37 -6.64 -5.37 5.66
C ASN A 37 -7.16 -3.95 5.83
N GLU A 38 -8.41 -3.70 5.44
CA GLU A 38 -9.08 -2.42 5.57
C GLU A 38 -9.17 -2.01 7.05
N LYS A 39 -9.59 -2.93 7.93
CA LYS A 39 -9.60 -2.68 9.38
C LYS A 39 -8.20 -2.34 9.90
N ILE A 40 -7.19 -3.14 9.56
CA ILE A 40 -5.81 -2.92 9.99
C ILE A 40 -5.28 -1.57 9.51
N TRP A 41 -5.59 -1.18 8.27
CA TRP A 41 -5.19 0.11 7.70
C TRP A 41 -5.82 1.27 8.47
N TRP A 42 -7.14 1.23 8.71
CA TRP A 42 -7.83 2.29 9.46
C TRP A 42 -7.42 2.37 10.92
N ASP A 43 -7.07 1.24 11.54
CA ASP A 43 -6.53 1.23 12.89
C ASP A 43 -5.15 1.90 12.91
N ASN A 44 -4.26 1.62 11.95
CA ASN A 44 -2.96 2.30 11.86
C ASN A 44 -3.08 3.79 11.50
N PHE A 45 -4.01 4.15 10.61
CA PHE A 45 -4.25 5.53 10.17
C PHE A 45 -4.50 6.46 11.37
N LYS A 46 -5.25 6.00 12.38
CA LYS A 46 -5.59 6.78 13.58
C LYS A 46 -4.39 7.11 14.47
N GLU A 47 -3.31 6.33 14.36
CA GLU A 47 -2.09 6.50 15.15
C GLU A 47 -1.15 7.56 14.54
N ILE A 48 -1.41 8.00 13.32
CA ILE A 48 -0.57 8.96 12.61
C ILE A 48 -1.14 10.37 12.78
N LYS A 49 -0.35 11.25 13.39
CA LYS A 49 -0.75 12.64 13.66
C LYS A 49 -0.66 13.55 12.43
N LYS A 50 0.25 13.23 11.52
CA LYS A 50 0.57 14.00 10.32
C LYS A 50 1.23 13.08 9.30
N PHE A 51 0.81 13.17 8.04
CA PHE A 51 1.37 12.44 6.92
C PHE A 51 2.43 13.29 6.21
N ASN A 52 3.64 12.77 6.09
CA ASN A 52 4.70 13.42 5.33
C ASN A 52 4.99 12.68 4.01
N LEU A 53 4.77 11.36 4.00
CA LEU A 53 4.98 10.50 2.86
C LEU A 53 3.85 9.47 2.72
N VAL A 54 3.21 9.44 1.55
CA VAL A 54 2.29 8.38 1.16
C VAL A 54 2.94 7.50 0.10
N LEU A 55 3.13 6.22 0.45
CA LEU A 55 3.66 5.20 -0.44
C LEU A 55 2.52 4.44 -1.12
N ILE A 56 2.39 4.61 -2.42
CA ILE A 56 1.40 3.95 -3.25
C ILE A 56 1.89 2.54 -3.63
N GLY A 57 1.00 1.56 -3.46
CA GLY A 57 1.35 0.15 -3.57
C GLY A 57 0.24 -0.76 -4.07
N GLU A 58 0.58 -2.05 -4.18
CA GLU A 58 -0.40 -3.13 -4.30
C GLU A 58 -0.79 -3.62 -2.92
N SER A 59 -1.99 -4.20 -2.81
CA SER A 59 -2.33 -5.04 -1.66
C SER A 59 -1.29 -6.14 -1.44
N PRO A 60 -1.02 -6.50 -0.18
CA PRO A 60 -0.15 -7.64 0.11
C PRO A 60 -0.77 -8.92 -0.45
N LEU A 61 0.05 -9.95 -0.70
CA LEU A 61 -0.45 -11.25 -1.14
C LEU A 61 -1.31 -11.93 -0.05
N ARG A 62 -1.03 -11.63 1.22
CA ARG A 62 -1.74 -12.18 2.39
C ARG A 62 -1.82 -11.10 3.47
N THR A 63 -2.87 -11.12 4.29
CA THR A 63 -2.94 -10.23 5.46
C THR A 63 -1.72 -10.39 6.39
N ASP A 64 -1.18 -11.60 6.54
CA ASP A 64 0.00 -11.85 7.39
C ASP A 64 1.25 -11.08 6.93
N ASP A 65 1.35 -10.79 5.63
CA ASP A 65 2.46 -10.03 5.05
C ASP A 65 2.22 -8.51 5.12
N TYR A 66 1.06 -8.09 5.60
CA TYR A 66 0.69 -6.69 5.65
C TYR A 66 1.55 -5.94 6.66
N ILE A 67 2.06 -4.77 6.26
CA ILE A 67 3.05 -4.03 7.03
C ILE A 67 2.57 -3.63 8.42
N TYR A 68 1.26 -3.38 8.57
CA TYR A 68 0.64 -2.97 9.84
C TYR A 68 0.09 -4.16 10.64
N TYR A 69 0.18 -5.39 10.14
CA TYR A 69 -0.30 -6.55 10.87
C TYR A 69 0.67 -6.94 12.00
N LEU A 70 0.19 -6.82 13.25
CA LEU A 70 0.96 -7.11 14.46
C LEU A 70 1.10 -8.61 14.76
N GLY A 71 0.27 -9.47 14.17
CA GLY A 71 0.38 -10.92 14.35
C GLY A 71 1.64 -11.53 13.72
N ASN A 72 2.30 -10.79 12.82
CA ASN A 72 3.56 -11.21 12.21
C ASN A 72 4.77 -10.61 12.98
N LYS A 73 5.57 -11.48 13.60
CA LYS A 73 6.77 -11.09 14.35
C LYS A 73 7.94 -10.63 13.47
N LYS A 74 7.87 -10.83 12.15
CA LYS A 74 8.95 -10.46 11.22
C LYS A 74 8.98 -8.94 11.03
N LEU A 75 10.16 -8.35 11.22
CA LEU A 75 10.39 -6.91 10.98
C LEU A 75 10.29 -6.55 9.51
N TYR A 76 10.74 -7.44 8.62
CA TYR A 76 10.64 -7.21 7.19
C TYR A 76 9.18 -7.32 6.73
N SER A 77 8.79 -6.42 5.83
CA SER A 77 7.60 -6.61 5.00
C SER A 77 8.05 -6.78 3.55
N PRO A 78 7.30 -7.53 2.73
CA PRO A 78 7.59 -7.55 1.31
C PRO A 78 7.53 -6.17 0.70
N PHE A 79 6.75 -5.22 1.24
CA PHE A 79 6.55 -3.86 0.73
C PHE A 79 7.72 -2.91 1.04
N LEU A 80 8.04 -2.73 2.32
CA LEU A 80 9.09 -1.83 2.80
C LEU A 80 10.16 -2.60 3.57
N ASN A 81 11.41 -2.41 3.18
CA ASN A 81 12.56 -3.05 3.81
C ASN A 81 12.95 -2.28 5.08
N TYR A 82 12.91 -2.95 6.23
CA TYR A 82 13.29 -2.36 7.52
C TYR A 82 14.74 -1.84 7.52
N ASN A 83 15.64 -2.45 6.73
CA ASN A 83 17.04 -2.02 6.68
C ASN A 83 17.21 -0.60 6.14
N HIS A 84 16.34 -0.13 5.23
CA HIS A 84 16.42 1.24 4.74
C HIS A 84 16.01 2.24 5.83
N ILE A 85 14.97 1.92 6.60
CA ILE A 85 14.55 2.73 7.75
C ILE A 85 15.64 2.72 8.84
N LYS A 86 16.24 1.56 9.12
CA LYS A 86 17.34 1.44 10.08
C LYS A 86 18.55 2.28 9.67
N GLU A 87 18.93 2.26 8.39
CA GLU A 87 20.02 3.08 7.87
C GLU A 87 19.73 4.57 8.05
N PHE A 88 18.52 5.01 7.72
CA PHE A 88 18.08 6.39 7.94
C PHE A 88 18.17 6.81 9.42
N LEU A 89 17.64 5.98 10.33
CA LEU A 89 17.67 6.26 11.77
C LEU A 89 19.08 6.31 12.35
N SER A 90 20.00 5.49 11.84
CA SER A 90 21.40 5.47 12.32
C SER A 90 22.17 6.78 12.07
N LYS A 91 21.68 7.61 11.14
CA LYS A 91 22.26 8.92 10.82
C LYS A 91 21.73 10.06 11.72
N LYS A 92 20.69 9.79 12.53
CA LYS A 92 20.12 10.78 13.44
C LYS A 92 20.99 10.95 14.68
N LYS A 93 20.96 12.14 15.29
CA LYS A 93 21.70 12.49 16.52
C LYS A 93 21.45 11.49 17.67
N ASN A 94 20.22 11.00 17.78
CA ASN A 94 19.81 9.96 18.73
C ASN A 94 19.22 8.77 17.97
N PRO A 95 20.03 7.75 17.61
CA PRO A 95 19.55 6.61 16.84
C PRO A 95 18.46 5.83 17.57
N THR A 96 17.31 5.64 16.93
CA THR A 96 16.24 4.78 17.44
C THR A 96 16.51 3.33 17.03
N SER A 97 16.44 2.40 17.98
CA SER A 97 16.47 0.97 17.68
C SER A 97 15.07 0.43 17.42
N ILE A 98 14.95 -0.53 16.50
CA ILE A 98 13.71 -1.23 16.17
C ILE A 98 13.91 -2.70 16.50
N ARG A 99 13.20 -3.17 17.53
CA ARG A 99 13.33 -4.54 18.08
C ARG A 99 12.21 -5.45 17.63
N ASN A 100 11.04 -4.90 17.37
CA ASN A 100 9.84 -5.65 16.99
C ASN A 100 8.96 -4.89 15.99
N ARG A 101 7.94 -5.58 15.48
CA ARG A 101 7.02 -5.06 14.45
C ARG A 101 6.27 -3.80 14.90
N MET A 102 5.86 -3.76 16.16
CA MET A 102 5.16 -2.61 16.73
C MET A 102 6.06 -1.37 16.75
N GLU A 103 7.32 -1.52 17.18
CA GLU A 103 8.31 -0.44 17.11
C GLU A 103 8.59 0.02 15.67
N PHE A 104 8.64 -0.91 14.72
CA PHE A 104 8.78 -0.56 13.31
C PHE A 104 7.61 0.29 12.81
N ILE A 105 6.38 -0.11 13.12
CA ILE A 105 5.16 0.64 12.77
C ILE A 105 5.15 2.00 13.45
N ASN A 106 5.49 2.07 14.74
CA ASN A 106 5.56 3.33 15.48
C ASN A 106 6.59 4.30 14.87
N VAL A 107 7.73 3.80 14.41
CA VAL A 107 8.70 4.61 13.65
C VAL A 107 8.06 5.16 12.38
N LEU A 108 7.40 4.32 11.56
CA LEU A 108 6.73 4.79 10.34
C LEU A 108 5.68 5.85 10.67
N ASN A 109 4.88 5.62 11.71
CA ASN A 109 3.84 6.54 12.14
C ASN A 109 4.43 7.87 12.63
N SER A 110 5.53 7.83 13.38
CA SER A 110 6.24 9.04 13.85
C SER A 110 6.85 9.87 12.72
N LEU A 111 7.27 9.21 11.63
CA LEU A 111 7.77 9.85 10.43
C LEU A 111 6.65 10.34 9.50
N GLY A 112 5.39 10.00 9.81
CA GLY A 112 4.24 10.31 8.95
C GLY A 112 4.23 9.50 7.65
N ILE A 113 4.74 8.27 7.67
CA ILE A 113 4.80 7.38 6.50
C ILE A 113 3.60 6.43 6.51
N LEU A 114 2.74 6.55 5.51
CA LEU A 114 1.59 5.67 5.32
C LEU A 114 1.62 5.01 3.94
N ILE A 115 1.16 3.76 3.85
CA ILE A 115 1.01 3.04 2.59
C ILE A 115 -0.44 3.11 2.15
N ALA A 116 -0.69 3.40 0.88
CA ALA A 116 -2.03 3.40 0.29
C ALA A 116 -2.08 2.42 -0.89
N GLU A 117 -2.89 1.36 -0.76
CA GLU A 117 -3.01 0.35 -1.80
C GLU A 117 -3.93 0.83 -2.93
N MET A 118 -3.42 0.85 -4.16
CA MET A 118 -4.23 1.12 -5.36
C MET A 118 -5.34 0.08 -5.51
N PHE A 119 -4.98 -1.19 -5.27
CA PHE A 119 -5.89 -2.31 -5.41
C PHE A 119 -6.20 -2.92 -4.04
N PRO A 120 -7.47 -3.22 -3.72
CA PRO A 120 -7.87 -3.82 -2.45
C PRO A 120 -7.82 -5.35 -2.41
N PHE A 121 -7.27 -6.02 -3.44
CA PHE A 121 -7.38 -7.48 -3.60
C PHE A 121 -6.06 -8.21 -3.33
N ASN A 122 -6.06 -9.17 -2.40
CA ASN A 122 -4.91 -10.01 -2.06
C ASN A 122 -4.76 -11.20 -3.02
N PHE A 123 -4.42 -10.94 -4.30
CA PHE A 123 -4.22 -11.99 -5.29
C PHE A 123 -2.94 -12.79 -5.04
N ASN A 124 -3.06 -13.90 -4.33
CA ASN A 124 -1.95 -14.83 -4.11
C ASN A 124 -2.11 -16.10 -4.95
N LYS A 125 -0.99 -16.72 -5.30
CA LYS A 125 -0.98 -17.89 -6.19
C LYS A 125 -1.52 -19.18 -5.57
N LYS A 126 -1.74 -19.22 -4.24
CA LYS A 126 -2.20 -20.42 -3.52
C LYS A 126 -3.72 -20.47 -3.44
N GLN A 127 -4.36 -19.31 -3.35
CA GLN A 127 -5.80 -19.16 -3.19
C GLN A 127 -6.46 -18.50 -4.41
N THR A 128 -5.69 -17.89 -5.32
CA THR A 128 -6.26 -17.23 -6.51
C THR A 128 -5.58 -17.59 -7.82
N LYS A 129 -6.37 -17.67 -8.90
CA LYS A 129 -5.93 -17.92 -10.29
C LYS A 129 -5.24 -16.69 -10.89
N PHE A 130 -5.77 -15.50 -10.60
CA PHE A 130 -5.21 -14.24 -11.10
C PHE A 130 -3.95 -13.80 -10.33
N ASN A 131 -3.08 -13.02 -10.98
CA ASN A 131 -1.88 -12.45 -10.36
C ASN A 131 -1.49 -11.12 -11.01
N TYR A 132 -1.25 -10.08 -10.20
CA TYR A 132 -0.86 -8.76 -10.69
C TYR A 132 0.37 -8.76 -11.61
N ARG A 133 1.38 -9.60 -11.34
CA ARG A 133 2.64 -9.62 -12.12
C ARG A 133 2.49 -10.13 -13.55
N ARG A 134 1.41 -10.85 -13.85
CA ARG A 134 1.11 -11.42 -15.16
C ARG A 134 -0.13 -10.77 -15.80
N ALA A 135 -0.63 -9.72 -15.18
CA ALA A 135 -1.82 -9.03 -15.65
C ALA A 135 -1.46 -8.10 -16.80
N GLU A 136 -2.36 -8.04 -17.78
CA GLU A 136 -2.32 -7.04 -18.83
C GLU A 136 -2.70 -5.66 -18.25
N ASP A 137 -2.13 -4.59 -18.82
CA ASP A 137 -2.37 -3.22 -18.38
C ASP A 137 -3.86 -2.88 -18.33
N GLU A 138 -4.63 -3.33 -19.34
CA GLU A 138 -6.07 -3.08 -19.42
C GLU A 138 -6.84 -3.66 -18.23
N ILE A 139 -6.48 -4.87 -17.79
CA ILE A 139 -7.09 -5.51 -16.61
C ILE A 139 -6.77 -4.69 -15.36
N LEU A 140 -5.51 -4.27 -15.20
CA LEU A 140 -5.09 -3.46 -14.05
C LEU A 140 -5.78 -2.09 -14.04
N ILE A 141 -5.90 -1.44 -15.19
CA ILE A 141 -6.62 -0.16 -15.34
C ILE A 141 -8.09 -0.34 -14.95
N ASN A 142 -8.77 -1.38 -15.42
CA ASN A 142 -10.16 -1.65 -15.09
C ASN A 142 -10.36 -2.00 -13.61
N LEU A 143 -9.50 -2.84 -13.03
CA LEU A 143 -9.51 -3.15 -11.61
C LEU A 143 -9.32 -1.91 -10.76
N PHE A 144 -8.39 -1.03 -11.13
CA PHE A 144 -8.19 0.22 -10.41
C PHE A 144 -9.41 1.12 -10.55
N ARG A 145 -9.87 1.42 -11.77
CA ARG A 145 -11.00 2.33 -12.01
C ARG A 145 -12.27 1.88 -11.28
N SER A 146 -12.58 0.59 -11.32
CA SER A 146 -13.78 0.05 -10.69
C SER A 146 -13.71 0.02 -9.16
N SER A 147 -12.50 -0.10 -8.60
CA SER A 147 -12.29 -0.07 -7.14
C SER A 147 -11.93 1.29 -6.55
N ARG A 148 -11.48 2.24 -7.39
CA ARG A 148 -10.84 3.50 -6.98
C ARG A 148 -11.66 4.28 -5.97
N LYS A 149 -12.94 4.54 -6.29
CA LYS A 149 -13.79 5.43 -5.48
C LYS A 149 -13.99 4.92 -4.05
N TRP A 150 -14.25 3.62 -3.89
CA TRP A 150 -14.57 3.05 -2.58
C TRP A 150 -13.35 2.57 -1.80
N ASN A 151 -12.20 2.37 -2.46
CA ASN A 151 -10.93 1.99 -1.84
C ASN A 151 -9.94 3.16 -1.75
N PHE A 152 -9.36 3.57 -2.88
CA PHE A 152 -8.22 4.48 -2.90
C PHE A 152 -8.61 5.93 -2.62
N ASP A 153 -9.64 6.47 -3.30
CA ASP A 153 -10.07 7.86 -3.12
C ASP A 153 -10.58 8.11 -1.70
N LYS A 154 -11.25 7.11 -1.10
CA LYS A 154 -11.69 7.17 0.30
C LYS A 154 -10.51 7.36 1.25
N LYS A 155 -9.43 6.59 1.07
CA LYS A 155 -8.20 6.69 1.87
C LYS A 155 -7.48 8.00 1.61
N LEU A 156 -7.33 8.38 0.35
CA LEU A 156 -6.68 9.62 -0.04
C LEU A 156 -7.38 10.85 0.52
N LYS A 157 -8.72 10.88 0.46
CA LYS A 157 -9.51 11.95 1.06
C LYS A 157 -9.28 12.07 2.56
N ALA A 158 -9.31 10.94 3.29
CA ALA A 158 -9.05 10.95 4.73
C ALA A 158 -7.63 11.44 5.09
N ILE A 159 -6.62 11.05 4.29
CA ILE A 159 -5.26 11.54 4.42
C ILE A 159 -5.22 13.07 4.24
N GLN A 160 -5.81 13.58 3.16
CA GLN A 160 -5.81 15.02 2.85
C GLN A 160 -6.59 15.85 3.88
N GLU A 161 -7.70 15.33 4.40
CA GLU A 161 -8.49 15.99 5.44
C GLU A 161 -7.75 16.14 6.77
N LEU A 162 -6.84 15.21 7.10
CA LEU A 162 -6.01 15.27 8.30
C LEU A 162 -4.81 16.21 8.11
N ASN A 163 -4.29 16.32 6.89
CA ASN A 163 -3.09 17.08 6.52
C ASN A 163 -3.37 18.47 5.93
N LYS A 164 -4.48 19.12 6.31
CA LYS A 164 -4.95 20.37 5.69
C LYS A 164 -3.81 21.37 5.46
N ASP A 165 -3.63 21.73 4.18
CA ASP A 165 -2.66 22.71 3.67
C ASP A 165 -1.17 22.34 3.83
N GLU A 166 -0.87 21.17 4.38
CA GLU A 166 0.50 20.68 4.51
C GLU A 166 0.91 19.84 3.29
N LYS A 167 2.13 20.07 2.83
CA LYS A 167 2.69 19.34 1.69
C LYS A 167 2.90 17.86 2.06
N ILE A 168 2.25 16.97 1.31
CA ILE A 168 2.49 15.53 1.36
C ILE A 168 3.37 15.12 0.17
N THR A 169 4.41 14.33 0.44
CA THR A 169 5.17 13.68 -0.63
C THR A 169 4.48 12.38 -1.03
N TYR A 170 4.28 12.16 -2.33
CA TYR A 170 3.76 10.90 -2.85
C TYR A 170 4.87 10.15 -3.58
N ALA A 171 4.96 8.84 -3.35
CA ALA A 171 5.86 7.98 -4.09
C ALA A 171 5.20 6.61 -4.30
N PHE A 172 5.61 5.87 -5.33
CA PHE A 172 5.12 4.52 -5.57
C PHE A 172 6.28 3.54 -5.73
N ARG A 173 6.05 2.32 -5.25
CA ARG A 173 7.15 1.36 -5.07
C ARG A 173 7.63 0.76 -6.39
N TYR A 174 6.73 0.29 -7.24
CA TYR A 174 7.09 -0.63 -8.32
C TYR A 174 7.20 0.09 -9.66
N ARG A 175 8.33 -0.08 -10.36
CA ARG A 175 8.54 0.52 -11.69
C ARG A 175 7.51 0.03 -12.72
N SER A 176 7.06 -1.22 -12.61
CA SER A 176 6.01 -1.79 -13.47
C SER A 176 4.70 -0.99 -13.39
N GLN A 177 4.45 -0.30 -12.27
CA GLN A 177 3.26 0.51 -12.08
C GLN A 177 3.41 1.94 -12.59
N LYS A 178 4.58 2.33 -13.13
CA LYS A 178 4.83 3.71 -13.55
C LYS A 178 3.78 4.23 -14.52
N LYS A 179 3.45 3.44 -15.55
CA LYS A 179 2.41 3.81 -16.53
C LYS A 179 1.05 3.96 -15.85
N LEU A 180 0.67 3.00 -15.00
CA LEU A 180 -0.60 3.02 -14.29
C LEU A 180 -0.74 4.25 -13.38
N VAL A 181 0.25 4.52 -12.53
CA VAL A 181 0.24 5.64 -11.58
C VAL A 181 0.26 6.97 -12.32
N THR A 182 1.13 7.14 -13.32
CA THR A 182 1.20 8.41 -14.08
C THR A 182 -0.07 8.69 -14.88
N GLN A 183 -0.73 7.65 -15.40
CA GLN A 183 -1.96 7.81 -16.16
C GLN A 183 -3.20 8.02 -15.27
N LEU A 184 -3.29 7.29 -14.14
CA LEU A 184 -4.52 7.24 -13.34
C LEU A 184 -4.47 8.12 -12.10
N LEU A 185 -3.29 8.53 -11.66
CA LEU A 185 -3.07 9.40 -10.50
C LEU A 185 -2.11 10.58 -10.83
N PRO A 186 -2.27 11.28 -11.98
CA PRO A 186 -1.39 12.38 -12.35
C PRO A 186 -1.37 13.50 -11.30
N GLU A 187 -2.47 13.70 -10.58
CA GLU A 187 -2.64 14.71 -9.55
C GLU A 187 -1.69 14.54 -8.36
N LEU A 188 -1.18 13.34 -8.12
CA LEU A 188 -0.30 13.07 -6.98
C LEU A 188 1.17 13.39 -7.27
N ASN A 189 1.54 13.57 -8.55
CA ASN A 189 2.93 13.73 -8.99
C ASN A 189 3.89 12.73 -8.30
N ALA A 190 3.46 11.48 -8.16
CA ALA A 190 4.13 10.51 -7.32
C ALA A 190 5.48 10.05 -7.92
N GLU A 191 6.53 10.03 -7.11
CA GLU A 191 7.86 9.59 -7.56
C GLU A 191 7.98 8.06 -7.61
N CYS A 192 8.57 7.53 -8.68
CA CYS A 192 8.88 6.11 -8.81
C CYS A 192 10.12 5.72 -7.99
N LEU A 193 9.91 4.92 -6.94
CA LEU A 193 10.98 4.28 -6.18
C LEU A 193 11.44 2.95 -6.79
N GLY A 194 10.82 2.44 -7.85
CA GLY A 194 11.21 1.17 -8.45
C GLY A 194 12.43 1.28 -9.37
N THR A 195 13.30 0.27 -9.37
CA THR A 195 14.41 0.14 -10.34
C THR A 195 14.22 -1.10 -11.23
N LYS A 196 15.12 -1.30 -12.22
CA LYS A 196 15.09 -2.49 -13.09
C LYS A 196 15.48 -3.78 -12.34
N ASN A 197 16.42 -3.67 -11.39
CA ASN A 197 17.08 -4.83 -10.76
C ASN A 197 16.79 -4.96 -9.25
N HIS A 198 16.31 -3.90 -8.60
CA HIS A 198 15.97 -3.88 -7.18
C HIS A 198 14.51 -3.51 -6.94
N PRO A 199 13.85 -4.14 -5.95
CA PRO A 199 12.43 -3.92 -5.67
C PRO A 199 12.11 -2.51 -5.14
N MET A 200 13.12 -1.77 -4.66
CA MET A 200 13.02 -0.35 -4.30
C MET A 200 14.42 0.29 -4.35
N ASP A 201 14.52 1.48 -4.93
CA ASP A 201 15.70 2.34 -5.00
C ASP A 201 15.99 2.91 -3.61
N LYS A 202 17.04 2.40 -2.99
CA LYS A 202 17.44 2.81 -1.65
C LYS A 202 17.82 4.29 -1.60
N HIS A 203 18.58 4.78 -2.58
CA HIS A 203 19.09 6.15 -2.56
C HIS A 203 17.96 7.16 -2.69
N LYS A 204 17.02 6.93 -3.61
CA LYS A 204 15.82 7.77 -3.72
C LYS A 204 14.98 7.73 -2.45
N PHE A 205 14.78 6.55 -1.88
CA PHE A 205 13.98 6.43 -0.67
C PHE A 205 14.63 7.17 0.51
N LEU A 206 15.94 7.01 0.73
CA LEU A 206 16.66 7.75 1.77
C LEU A 206 16.62 9.26 1.55
N ARG A 207 16.79 9.74 0.31
CA ARG A 207 16.64 11.17 -0.03
C ARG A 207 15.26 11.69 0.36
N ILE A 208 14.19 10.98 0.03
CA ILE A 208 12.82 11.37 0.42
C ILE A 208 12.70 11.41 1.95
N LEU A 209 13.26 10.42 2.67
CA LEU A 209 13.22 10.41 4.14
C LEU A 209 13.95 11.62 4.75
N ASP A 210 15.08 12.03 4.16
CA ASP A 210 15.80 13.24 4.57
C ASP A 210 14.94 14.50 4.31
N GLU A 211 14.39 14.65 3.10
CA GLU A 211 13.54 15.78 2.70
C GLU A 211 12.32 15.96 3.60
N ILE A 212 11.60 14.86 3.91
CA ILE A 212 10.42 14.94 4.78
C ILE A 212 10.76 15.21 6.24
N SER A 213 11.99 14.93 6.66
CA SER A 213 12.43 15.12 8.04
C SER A 213 13.10 16.46 8.29
N SER A 214 13.53 17.16 7.23
CA SER A 214 14.08 18.53 7.30
C SER A 214 13.00 19.61 7.35
N ASN A 215 11.73 19.25 7.12
CA ASN A 215 10.59 20.17 7.21
C ASN A 215 10.00 20.26 8.64
N HIS A 216 10.77 19.82 9.65
CA HIS A 216 10.47 19.83 11.08
C HIS A 216 11.69 20.36 11.85
#